data_AF-A0A2D3W185-F1
#
_entry.id   AF-A0A2D3W185-F1
#
_cell.length_a   1.000
_cell.length_b   1.000
_cell.length_c   1.000
_cell.angle_alpha   90.00
_cell.angle_beta   90.00
_cell.angle_gamma   90.00
#
_symmetry.space_group_name_H-M   'P 1'
#
loop_
_entity.id
_entity.type
_entity.pdbx_description
1 polymer ?
#
loop_
_entity_poly.entity_id
_entity_poly.type
_entity_poly.pdbx_seq_one_letter_code
_entity_poly.pdbx_strand_id
1 'polypeptide(L)'
;MAQIFKQPTRMCISCRERDTQNNLYRLQCIDGSVETFTGAGRSFYLCKKCFCQEKKVHKVLMRQCKSNDKDKLMNKLKEIVTDDRKS
;
A
#
# COMPACT_ATOMS: atom_id res chain seq x y z
N MET A 1 -22.25 14.58 -22.05
CA MET A 1 -21.27 15.48 -21.41
C MET A 1 -20.29 14.61 -20.63
N ALA A 2 -19.03 14.53 -21.05
CA ALA A 2 -18.05 13.66 -20.40
C ALA A 2 -17.58 14.31 -19.08
N GLN A 3 -17.85 13.67 -17.95
CA GLN A 3 -17.27 14.08 -16.67
C GLN A 3 -15.77 13.78 -16.71
N ILE A 4 -14.94 14.82 -16.62
CA ILE A 4 -13.48 14.65 -16.49
C ILE A 4 -13.22 14.17 -15.06
N PHE A 5 -13.18 12.86 -14.86
CA PHE A 5 -12.76 12.24 -13.60
C PHE A 5 -11.27 12.50 -13.38
N LYS A 6 -10.94 13.65 -12.77
CA LYS A 6 -9.57 13.90 -12.29
C LYS A 6 -9.29 12.95 -11.13
N GLN A 7 -8.51 11.90 -11.41
CA GLN A 7 -8.08 10.99 -10.36
C GLN A 7 -7.20 11.73 -9.36
N PRO A 8 -7.39 11.53 -8.04
CA PRO A 8 -6.56 12.17 -7.04
C PRO A 8 -5.10 11.75 -7.18
N THR A 9 -4.18 12.72 -7.14
CA THR A 9 -2.75 12.44 -6.98
C THR A 9 -2.47 12.09 -5.52
N ARG A 10 -1.75 10.99 -5.30
CA ARG A 10 -1.37 10.48 -3.99
C ARG A 10 0.15 10.36 -3.91
N MET A 11 0.67 10.24 -2.69
CA MET A 11 2.11 10.19 -2.43
C MET A 11 2.49 8.85 -1.85
N CYS A 12 3.51 8.21 -2.43
CA CYS A 12 4.10 7.01 -1.87
C CYS A 12 4.71 7.32 -0.49
N ILE A 13 4.34 6.55 0.52
CA ILE A 13 4.82 6.76 1.89
C ILE A 13 6.31 6.39 2.08
N SER A 14 6.87 5.62 1.15
CA SER A 14 8.27 5.17 1.18
C SER A 14 9.22 6.16 0.49
N CYS A 15 8.97 6.51 -0.78
CA CYS A 15 9.86 7.35 -1.58
C CYS A 15 9.37 8.78 -1.80
N ARG A 16 8.15 9.12 -1.36
CA ARG A 16 7.52 10.45 -1.55
C ARG A 16 7.24 10.83 -3.01
N GLU A 17 7.50 9.95 -3.99
CA GLU A 17 7.03 10.14 -5.37
C GLU A 17 5.49 10.25 -5.39
N ARG A 18 4.98 11.11 -6.27
CA ARG A 18 3.54 11.34 -6.47
C ARG A 18 3.08 10.65 -7.75
N ASP A 19 1.92 10.01 -7.69
CA ASP A 19 1.28 9.36 -8.84
C ASP A 19 -0.25 9.39 -8.67
N THR A 20 -1.00 9.06 -9.71
CA THR A 20 -2.46 8.89 -9.62
C THR A 20 -2.81 7.77 -8.64
N GLN A 21 -3.94 7.91 -7.96
CA GLN A 21 -4.38 6.95 -6.95
C GLN A 21 -4.40 5.51 -7.47
N ASN A 22 -4.84 5.30 -8.72
CA ASN A 22 -4.96 3.97 -9.33
C ASN A 22 -3.60 3.34 -9.66
N ASN A 23 -2.52 4.13 -9.70
CA ASN A 23 -1.16 3.62 -9.93
C ASN A 23 -0.43 3.22 -8.64
N LEU A 24 -1.02 3.48 -7.47
CA LEU A 24 -0.44 3.17 -6.17
C LEU A 24 -1.28 2.09 -5.45
N TYR A 25 -0.61 1.20 -4.71
CA TYR A 25 -1.30 0.28 -3.82
C TYR A 25 -1.84 1.05 -2.63
N ARG A 26 -3.17 1.04 -2.47
CA ARG A 26 -3.84 1.62 -1.30
C ARG A 26 -4.00 0.55 -0.23
N LEU A 27 -3.24 0.69 0.84
CA LEU A 27 -3.17 -0.27 1.93
C LEU A 27 -3.67 0.37 3.23
N GLN A 28 -4.01 -0.45 4.20
CA GLN A 28 -4.31 -0.02 5.57
C GLN A 28 -3.67 -1.00 6.56
N CYS A 29 -3.63 -0.62 7.83
CA CYS A 29 -3.23 -1.53 8.88
C CYS A 29 -4.43 -1.88 9.75
N ILE A 30 -4.65 -3.18 9.97
CA ILE A 30 -5.69 -3.72 10.85
C ILE A 30 -4.99 -4.65 11.83
N ASP A 31 -5.15 -4.41 13.14
CA ASP A 31 -4.58 -5.25 14.21
C ASP A 31 -3.10 -5.59 14.03
N GLY A 32 -2.31 -4.60 13.60
CA GLY A 32 -0.87 -4.74 13.36
C GLY A 32 -0.48 -5.52 12.10
N SER A 33 -1.45 -5.96 11.29
CA SER A 33 -1.25 -6.54 9.95
C SER A 33 -1.41 -5.47 8.86
N VAL A 34 -0.88 -5.73 7.67
CA VAL A 34 -1.11 -4.92 6.48
C VAL A 34 -2.22 -5.55 5.64
N GLU A 35 -3.22 -4.78 5.24
CA GLU A 35 -4.36 -5.26 4.45
C GLU A 35 -4.65 -4.29 3.29
N THR A 36 -5.41 -4.75 2.29
CA THR A 36 -5.99 -3.87 1.26
C THR A 36 -6.98 -2.90 1.90
N PHE A 37 -7.09 -1.69 1.33
CA PHE A 37 -8.04 -0.71 1.86
C PHE A 37 -9.50 -1.18 1.74
N THR A 38 -10.25 -1.14 2.84
CA THR A 38 -11.61 -1.69 2.92
C THR A 38 -12.72 -0.65 2.73
N GLY A 39 -12.39 0.60 2.42
CA GLY A 39 -13.37 1.69 2.33
C GLY A 39 -13.44 2.58 3.56
N ALA A 40 -12.87 2.16 4.69
CA ALA A 40 -12.92 2.88 5.96
C ALA A 40 -11.56 2.89 6.68
N GLY A 41 -11.38 3.87 7.58
CA GLY A 41 -10.17 3.99 8.39
C GLY A 41 -8.98 4.64 7.68
N ARG A 42 -7.80 4.55 8.32
CA ARG A 42 -6.57 5.20 7.84
C ARG A 42 -5.87 4.34 6.81
N SER A 43 -5.84 4.82 5.58
CA SER A 43 -5.06 4.21 4.49
C SER A 43 -3.75 4.95 4.23
N PHE A 44 -2.80 4.25 3.63
CA PHE A 44 -1.59 4.80 3.05
C PHE A 44 -1.36 4.26 1.64
N TYR A 45 -0.43 4.87 0.91
CA TYR A 45 -0.14 4.54 -0.48
C TYR A 45 1.30 4.09 -0.66
N LEU A 46 1.52 3.04 -1.44
CA LEU A 46 2.84 2.53 -1.78
C LEU A 46 2.95 2.39 -3.31
N CYS A 47 4.01 2.93 -3.91
CA CYS A 47 4.23 2.79 -5.35
C CYS A 47 4.82 1.42 -5.71
N LYS A 48 4.62 1.00 -6.97
CA LYS A 48 5.11 -0.28 -7.51
C LYS A 48 6.64 -0.42 -7.37
N LYS A 49 7.40 0.66 -7.59
CA LYS A 49 8.87 0.64 -7.42
C LYS A 49 9.29 0.30 -5.99
N CYS A 50 8.69 0.97 -5.01
CA CYS A 50 8.98 0.72 -3.61
C CYS A 50 8.52 -0.67 -3.19
N PHE A 51 7.37 -1.12 -3.68
CA PHE A 51 6.84 -2.46 -3.41
C PHE A 51 7.88 -3.56 -3.69
N CYS A 52 8.63 -3.48 -4.79
CA CYS A 52 9.67 -4.46 -5.15
C CYS A 52 10.95 -4.36 -4.29
N GLN A 53 11.08 -3.37 -3.40
CA GLN A 53 12.27 -3.15 -2.58
C GLN A 53 12.02 -3.55 -1.12
N GLU A 54 12.17 -4.85 -0.81
CA GLU A 54 11.87 -5.43 0.51
C GLU A 54 12.48 -4.63 1.68
N LYS A 55 13.75 -4.19 1.55
CA LYS A 55 14.43 -3.42 2.60
C LYS A 55 13.76 -2.09 2.92
N LYS A 56 13.14 -1.43 1.94
CA LYS A 56 12.43 -0.16 2.15
C LYS A 56 11.01 -0.38 2.64
N VAL A 57 10.37 -1.44 2.17
CA VAL A 57 8.96 -1.72 2.48
C VAL A 57 8.77 -2.17 3.91
N HIS A 58 9.58 -3.12 4.41
CA HIS A 58 9.35 -3.63 5.77
C HIS A 58 9.49 -2.51 6.83
N LYS A 59 10.46 -1.60 6.70
CA LYS A 59 10.63 -0.46 7.62
C LYS A 59 9.39 0.44 7.63
N VAL A 60 8.82 0.69 6.45
CA VAL A 60 7.60 1.48 6.32
C VAL A 60 6.41 0.75 6.95
N LEU A 61 6.24 -0.54 6.67
CA LEU A 61 5.14 -1.34 7.19
C LEU A 61 5.19 -1.46 8.72
N MET A 62 6.36 -1.75 9.30
CA MET A 62 6.53 -1.81 10.74
C MET A 62 6.13 -0.47 11.40
N ARG A 63 6.52 0.66 10.80
CA ARG A 63 6.14 1.99 11.28
C ARG A 63 4.65 2.27 11.14
N GLN A 64 4.02 1.90 10.02
CA GLN A 64 2.60 2.17 9.78
C GLN A 64 1.70 1.28 10.62
N CYS A 65 2.02 -0.02 10.68
CA CYS A 65 1.20 -1.01 11.38
C CYS A 65 1.59 -1.16 12.84
N LYS A 66 2.61 -0.42 13.33
CA LYS A 66 3.09 -0.48 14.72
C LYS A 66 3.36 -1.92 15.17
N SER A 67 3.94 -2.72 14.27
CA SER A 67 4.21 -4.13 14.47
C SER A 67 5.70 -4.38 14.27
N ASN A 68 6.26 -5.27 15.11
CA ASN A 68 7.64 -5.74 15.01
C ASN A 68 7.76 -7.07 14.26
N ASP A 69 6.62 -7.67 13.87
CA ASP A 69 6.59 -8.93 13.13
C ASP A 69 6.79 -8.67 11.62
N LYS A 70 8.06 -8.58 11.24
CA LYS A 70 8.48 -8.37 9.85
C LYS A 70 7.89 -9.45 8.93
N ASP A 71 7.97 -10.71 9.33
CA ASP A 71 7.65 -11.83 8.45
C ASP A 71 6.15 -11.89 8.18
N LYS A 72 5.31 -11.68 9.21
CA LYS A 72 3.85 -11.52 9.02
C LYS A 72 3.52 -10.41 8.04
N LEU A 73 4.10 -9.22 8.23
CA LEU A 73 3.85 -8.06 7.36
C LEU A 73 4.26 -8.33 5.91
N MET A 74 5.44 -8.93 5.71
CA MET A 74 5.97 -9.20 4.36
C MET A 74 5.23 -10.34 3.66
N ASN A 75 4.82 -11.39 4.38
CA ASN A 75 4.02 -12.48 3.82
C ASN A 75 2.65 -11.97 3.40
N LYS A 76 1.99 -11.19 4.27
CA LYS A 76 0.68 -10.63 3.95
C LYS A 76 0.72 -9.68 2.76
N LEU A 77 1.76 -8.87 2.66
CA LEU A 77 1.97 -8.00 1.50
C LEU A 77 2.13 -8.80 0.19
N LYS A 78 2.81 -9.97 0.23
CA LYS A 78 2.95 -10.84 -0.94
C LYS A 78 1.61 -11.46 -1.34
N GLU A 79 0.81 -11.90 -0.37
CA GLU A 79 -0.55 -12.43 -0.61
C GLU A 79 -1.41 -11.43 -1.37
N ILE A 80 -1.44 -10.17 -0.90
CA ILE A 80 -2.22 -9.08 -1.53
C ILE A 80 -1.86 -8.93 -3.02
N VAL A 81 -0.59 -9.09 -3.40
CA VAL A 81 -0.16 -8.93 -4.79
C VAL A 81 -0.34 -10.17 -5.64
N THR A 82 -0.29 -11.36 -5.05
CA THR A 82 -0.65 -12.58 -5.79
C THR A 82 -2.15 -12.67 -6.07
N ASP A 83 -2.97 -12.12 -5.17
CA ASP A 83 -4.43 -12.09 -5.33
C ASP A 83 -4.88 -11.07 -6.40
N ASP A 84 -4.23 -9.90 -6.44
CA ASP A 84 -4.46 -8.85 -7.46
C ASP A 84 -4.25 -9.35 -8.91
N ARG A 85 -3.49 -10.44 -9.13
CA ARG A 85 -3.28 -11.05 -10.46
C ARG A 85 -4.45 -11.89 -10.97
N LYS A 86 -5.49 -12.12 -10.17
CA LYS A 86 -6.65 -12.95 -10.53
C LYS A 86 -7.92 -12.16 -10.86
N SER A 87 -7.89 -10.83 -10.83
CA SER A 87 -9.07 -9.99 -11.14
C SER A 87 -8.92 -9.21 -12.44
#